data_AF-A0A2A2TH30-F1
#
_entry.id   AF-A0A2A2TH30-F1
#
_cell.length_a   1.000
_cell.length_b   1.000
_cell.length_c   1.000
_cell.angle_alpha   90.00
_cell.angle_beta   90.00
_cell.angle_gamma   90.00
#
_symmetry.space_group_name_H-M   'P 1'
#
loop_
_entity.id
_entity.type
_entity.pdbx_description
1 polymer ?
#
loop_
_entity_poly.entity_id
_entity_poly.type
_entity_poly.pdbx_seq_one_letter_code
_entity_poly.pdbx_strand_id
1 'polypeptide(L)'
;MQHFVFATSIIYCTLLTQTAELQAKPVPTNPTNPTFKKPTPKKVANIGQIQFIRPILPPGNAPGGRRTGGGRRDSCPDVNPKLTALVPVTEAADSVTNVWSLTSAEHPTFWFYLPYTKSSKYPTEFILQDSDGESIHQTEISLPEKPGIISVSIPNSATPLVIGQQYRWFLKVYCSQQKKSLPIYVEGVINRVNLSAIATQQLRIATPQQQITIYAKNGMWFQALTTLGELRRKNPQDATLQATWNNLLAEINLIEIAEKPLISNKP
;
A
#
# COMPACT_ATOMS: atom_id res chain seq x y z
N MET A 1 55.74 -35.70 32.82
CA MET A 1 54.76 -35.39 31.74
C MET A 1 55.01 -33.97 31.30
N GLN A 2 55.13 -33.79 29.99
CA GLN A 2 55.64 -32.60 29.29
C GLN A 2 54.88 -31.31 29.62
N HIS A 3 55.64 -30.26 29.97
CA HIS A 3 55.21 -28.87 29.88
C HIS A 3 55.90 -28.24 28.66
N PHE A 4 55.11 -27.73 27.72
CA PHE A 4 55.57 -26.96 26.57
C PHE A 4 55.82 -25.50 27.00
N VAL A 5 57.05 -25.02 26.82
CA VAL A 5 57.44 -23.61 26.92
C VAL A 5 57.51 -23.05 25.51
N PHE A 6 56.71 -22.02 25.22
CA PHE A 6 56.80 -21.25 23.97
C PHE A 6 57.86 -20.16 24.11
N ALA A 7 58.87 -20.20 23.25
CA ALA A 7 59.86 -19.13 23.09
C ALA A 7 59.34 -18.08 22.09
N THR A 8 59.26 -16.83 22.53
CA THR A 8 58.96 -15.67 21.68
C THR A 8 60.25 -15.07 21.13
N SER A 9 60.44 -15.12 19.81
CA SER A 9 61.47 -14.33 19.11
C SER A 9 60.80 -13.20 18.33
N ILE A 10 61.12 -11.97 18.72
CA ILE A 10 60.72 -10.74 18.05
C ILE A 10 61.74 -10.47 16.94
N ILE A 11 61.30 -10.49 15.67
CA ILE A 11 62.11 -10.08 14.52
C ILE A 11 61.66 -8.68 14.10
N TYR A 12 62.55 -7.71 14.27
CA TYR A 12 62.40 -6.36 13.73
C TYR A 12 62.59 -6.41 12.20
N CYS A 13 61.54 -6.06 11.46
CA CYS A 13 61.61 -5.87 10.01
C CYS A 13 61.51 -4.36 9.71
N THR A 14 62.65 -3.74 9.46
CA THR A 14 62.76 -2.34 9.00
C THR A 14 62.30 -2.25 7.54
N LEU A 15 61.19 -1.56 7.29
CA LEU A 15 60.71 -1.25 5.94
C LEU A 15 61.41 0.01 5.42
N LEU A 16 62.20 -0.16 4.37
CA LEU A 16 62.74 0.92 3.53
C LEU A 16 61.60 1.55 2.73
N THR A 17 61.25 2.80 3.00
CA THR A 17 60.36 3.60 2.14
C THR A 17 61.13 4.15 0.96
N GLN A 18 60.89 3.60 -0.23
CA GLN A 18 61.38 4.16 -1.49
C GLN A 18 60.35 5.18 -2.00
N THR A 19 60.65 6.47 -1.87
CA THR A 19 59.85 7.56 -2.44
C THR A 19 60.21 7.72 -3.91
N ALA A 20 59.32 7.33 -4.82
CA ALA A 20 59.42 7.69 -6.22
C ALA A 20 58.79 9.07 -6.44
N GLU A 21 59.62 10.08 -6.72
CA GLU A 21 59.15 11.39 -7.16
C GLU A 21 58.75 11.30 -8.65
N LEU A 22 57.43 11.28 -8.90
CA LEU A 22 56.90 11.51 -10.25
C LEU A 22 56.85 13.02 -10.51
N GLN A 23 57.85 13.52 -11.24
CA GLN A 23 57.82 14.87 -11.80
C GLN A 23 56.68 15.00 -12.84
N ALA A 24 55.64 15.76 -12.51
CA ALA A 24 54.62 16.16 -13.46
C ALA A 24 55.13 17.33 -14.33
N LYS A 25 55.11 17.16 -15.65
CA LYS A 25 55.35 18.25 -16.61
C LYS A 25 54.23 19.31 -16.50
N PRO A 26 54.54 20.62 -16.58
CA PRO A 26 53.53 21.66 -16.59
C PRO A 26 52.74 21.63 -17.92
N VAL A 27 51.42 21.53 -17.80
CA VAL A 27 50.45 21.67 -18.89
C VAL A 27 50.19 23.17 -19.13
N PRO A 28 50.09 23.66 -20.38
CA PRO A 28 49.81 25.06 -20.64
C PRO A 28 48.39 25.43 -20.21
N THR A 29 48.25 26.35 -19.25
CA THR A 29 46.96 26.91 -18.83
C THR A 29 46.54 28.01 -19.80
N ASN A 30 45.57 27.71 -20.67
CA ASN A 30 44.81 28.72 -21.41
C ASN A 30 43.61 29.15 -20.54
N PRO A 31 43.42 30.44 -20.21
CA PRO A 31 42.35 30.85 -19.31
C PRO A 31 41.04 30.97 -20.09
N THR A 32 40.32 29.85 -20.24
CA THR A 32 38.90 29.90 -20.64
C THR A 32 38.06 29.60 -19.42
N ASN A 33 37.57 30.68 -18.79
CA ASN A 33 36.61 30.64 -17.69
C ASN A 33 35.37 29.82 -18.11
N PRO A 34 35.10 28.64 -17.54
CA PRO A 34 33.79 28.04 -17.69
C PRO A 34 32.86 28.74 -16.70
N THR A 35 31.94 29.53 -17.23
CA THR A 35 30.81 30.06 -16.48
C THR A 35 30.04 28.87 -15.87
N PHE A 36 30.17 28.69 -14.56
CA PHE A 36 29.31 27.79 -13.80
C PHE A 36 27.88 28.34 -13.88
N LYS A 37 27.12 27.85 -14.86
CA LYS A 37 25.66 27.97 -14.84
C LYS A 37 25.18 27.20 -13.61
N LYS A 38 24.76 27.96 -12.59
CA LYS A 38 24.00 27.47 -11.43
C LYS A 38 22.97 26.45 -11.94
N PRO A 39 22.89 25.23 -11.37
CA PRO A 39 21.85 24.30 -11.77
C PRO A 39 20.51 24.99 -11.56
N THR A 40 19.80 25.22 -12.66
CA THR A 40 18.40 25.60 -12.59
C THR A 40 17.68 24.55 -11.77
N PRO A 41 16.83 24.93 -10.80
CA PRO A 41 16.01 23.95 -10.09
C PRO A 41 15.25 23.15 -11.14
N LYS A 42 15.55 21.86 -11.23
CA LYS A 42 14.80 20.93 -12.09
C LYS A 42 13.34 21.12 -11.71
N LYS A 43 12.57 21.59 -12.70
CA LYS A 43 11.12 21.74 -12.67
C LYS A 43 10.55 20.55 -11.88
N VAL A 44 9.94 20.85 -10.74
CA VAL A 44 9.22 19.88 -9.91
C VAL A 44 8.38 19.05 -10.88
N ALA A 45 8.59 17.74 -10.89
CA ALA A 45 7.81 16.84 -11.72
C ALA A 45 6.35 17.18 -11.47
N ASN A 46 5.65 17.62 -12.51
CA ASN A 46 4.24 17.90 -12.46
C ASN A 46 3.61 16.60 -11.95
N ILE A 47 3.05 16.59 -10.73
CA ILE A 47 2.32 15.45 -10.17
C ILE A 47 0.96 15.43 -10.91
N GLY A 48 1.04 15.24 -12.23
CA GLY A 48 -0.09 15.10 -13.12
C GLY A 48 -0.60 13.68 -12.95
N GLN A 49 -1.90 13.59 -12.66
CA GLN A 49 -2.77 12.41 -12.73
C GLN A 49 -2.05 11.06 -12.61
N ILE A 50 -2.05 10.49 -11.40
CA ILE A 50 -1.51 9.15 -11.18
C ILE A 50 -2.44 8.15 -11.84
N GLN A 51 -1.97 7.55 -12.94
CA GLN A 51 -2.70 6.50 -13.64
C GLN A 51 -2.50 5.14 -12.95
N PHE A 52 -3.61 4.50 -12.55
CA PHE A 52 -3.61 3.12 -12.09
C PHE A 52 -3.73 2.16 -13.26
N ILE A 53 -2.71 1.30 -13.43
CA ILE A 53 -2.74 0.24 -14.44
C ILE A 53 -3.41 -0.98 -13.83
N ARG A 54 -4.64 -1.25 -14.29
CA ARG A 54 -5.44 -2.39 -13.82
C ARG A 54 -4.75 -3.70 -14.21
N PRO A 55 -4.50 -4.60 -13.25
CA PRO A 55 -4.01 -5.93 -13.54
C PRO A 55 -4.97 -6.71 -14.45
N ILE A 56 -4.42 -7.55 -15.32
CA ILE A 56 -5.20 -8.51 -16.11
C ILE A 56 -5.66 -9.61 -15.17
N LEU A 57 -6.94 -9.99 -15.26
CA LEU A 57 -7.51 -11.09 -14.48
C LEU A 57 -6.62 -12.35 -14.61
N PRO A 58 -6.20 -12.97 -13.50
CA PRO A 58 -5.44 -14.21 -13.56
C PRO A 58 -6.29 -15.31 -14.22
N PRO A 59 -5.67 -16.29 -14.89
CA PRO A 59 -6.40 -17.44 -15.40
C PRO A 59 -7.06 -18.22 -14.26
N GLY A 60 -8.23 -18.80 -14.53
CA GLY A 60 -9.00 -19.57 -13.56
C GLY A 60 -10.35 -18.93 -13.26
N ASN A 61 -10.90 -19.24 -12.08
CA ASN A 61 -12.20 -18.73 -11.66
C ASN A 61 -12.14 -17.21 -11.46
N ALA A 62 -13.15 -16.52 -11.97
CA ALA A 62 -13.33 -15.09 -11.77
C ALA A 62 -13.36 -14.78 -10.25
N PRO A 63 -12.61 -13.78 -9.76
CA PRO A 63 -12.60 -13.42 -8.34
C PRO A 63 -14.00 -13.16 -7.76
N GLY A 64 -14.89 -12.58 -8.57
CA GLY A 64 -16.21 -12.12 -8.15
C GLY A 64 -16.12 -11.09 -7.03
N GLY A 65 -17.18 -11.01 -6.23
CA GLY A 65 -17.21 -10.22 -5.00
C GLY A 65 -18.27 -9.12 -4.98
N ARG A 66 -18.22 -8.29 -3.94
CA ARG A 66 -19.21 -7.25 -3.69
C ARG A 66 -18.53 -5.98 -3.16
N ARG A 67 -18.44 -4.95 -4.00
CA ARG A 67 -17.76 -3.70 -3.63
C ARG A 67 -18.62 -2.82 -2.73
N THR A 68 -19.94 -2.86 -2.92
CA THR A 68 -20.89 -2.02 -2.19
C THR A 68 -21.86 -2.92 -1.42
N GLY A 69 -22.06 -2.63 -0.14
CA GLY A 69 -23.01 -3.33 0.71
C GLY A 69 -24.42 -3.30 0.12
N GLY A 70 -25.16 -4.40 0.29
CA GLY A 70 -26.54 -4.51 -0.21
C GLY A 70 -27.45 -3.40 0.34
N GLY A 71 -28.45 -3.00 -0.46
CA GLY A 71 -29.53 -2.13 0.00
C GLY A 71 -30.59 -2.96 0.72
N ARG A 72 -30.76 -2.70 2.02
CA ARG A 72 -31.74 -3.33 2.93
C ARG A 72 -31.53 -4.83 3.19
N ARG A 73 -31.12 -5.11 4.42
CA ARG A 73 -31.49 -6.31 5.18
C ARG A 73 -32.30 -5.79 6.35
N ASP A 74 -33.38 -6.47 6.75
CA ASP A 74 -34.43 -5.95 7.66
C ASP A 74 -33.94 -5.23 8.93
N SER A 75 -32.72 -5.49 9.38
CA SER A 75 -32.10 -4.86 10.56
C SER A 75 -31.20 -3.64 10.29
N CYS A 76 -30.69 -3.46 9.06
CA CYS A 76 -29.74 -2.38 8.75
C CYS A 76 -30.47 -1.13 8.23
N PRO A 77 -30.16 0.07 8.76
CA PRO A 77 -30.73 1.30 8.23
C PRO A 77 -30.25 1.52 6.78
N ASP A 78 -31.13 2.10 5.98
CA ASP A 78 -30.81 2.53 4.63
C ASP A 78 -29.92 3.77 4.71
N VAL A 79 -28.71 3.68 4.16
CA VAL A 79 -27.67 4.70 4.28
C VAL A 79 -27.13 5.08 2.91
N ASN A 80 -26.84 6.37 2.74
CA ASN A 80 -26.24 6.90 1.52
C ASN A 80 -25.06 7.84 1.87
N PRO A 81 -23.82 7.55 1.43
CA PRO A 81 -23.42 6.37 0.67
C PRO A 81 -23.49 5.06 1.47
N LYS A 82 -23.52 3.93 0.75
CA LYS A 82 -23.50 2.59 1.34
C LYS A 82 -22.09 2.19 1.76
N LEU A 83 -21.98 1.17 2.64
CA LEU A 83 -20.71 0.50 2.95
C LEU A 83 -19.99 0.16 1.65
N THR A 84 -18.76 0.65 1.45
CA THR A 84 -18.07 0.54 0.16
C THR A 84 -16.61 0.18 0.38
N ALA A 85 -16.12 -0.85 -0.30
CA ALA A 85 -14.69 -1.13 -0.39
C ALA A 85 -14.03 -0.22 -1.43
N LEU A 86 -12.90 0.40 -1.06
CA LEU A 86 -12.11 1.22 -1.98
C LEU A 86 -11.16 0.30 -2.75
N VAL A 87 -11.74 -0.51 -3.64
CA VAL A 87 -11.03 -1.49 -4.48
C VAL A 87 -11.55 -1.35 -5.93
N PRO A 88 -10.68 -1.46 -6.95
CA PRO A 88 -11.11 -1.47 -8.34
C PRO A 88 -12.08 -2.62 -8.62
N VAL A 89 -12.97 -2.39 -9.60
CA VAL A 89 -13.85 -3.43 -10.14
C VAL A 89 -13.52 -3.68 -11.59
N THR A 90 -13.32 -4.93 -11.98
CA THR A 90 -13.21 -5.30 -13.40
C THR A 90 -14.44 -6.09 -13.80
N GLU A 91 -15.10 -5.65 -14.85
CA GLU A 91 -16.17 -6.41 -15.48
C GLU A 91 -15.54 -7.42 -16.43
N ALA A 92 -15.89 -8.70 -16.27
CA ALA A 92 -15.51 -9.75 -17.20
C ALA A 92 -16.62 -9.97 -18.24
N ALA A 93 -16.34 -10.79 -19.25
CA ALA A 93 -17.38 -11.42 -20.04
C ALA A 93 -18.37 -12.11 -19.07
N ASP A 94 -19.67 -12.10 -19.40
CA ASP A 94 -20.77 -12.66 -18.60
C ASP A 94 -21.22 -11.82 -17.38
N SER A 95 -20.94 -10.51 -17.38
CA SER A 95 -21.45 -9.55 -16.37
C SER A 95 -21.02 -9.83 -14.92
N VAL A 96 -19.97 -10.64 -14.72
CA VAL A 96 -19.40 -10.85 -13.40
C VAL A 96 -18.60 -9.62 -12.97
N THR A 97 -19.03 -8.99 -11.87
CA THR A 97 -18.26 -7.93 -11.20
C THR A 97 -17.15 -8.56 -10.36
N ASN A 98 -15.90 -8.26 -10.70
CA ASN A 98 -14.74 -8.74 -9.93
C ASN A 98 -14.20 -7.62 -9.05
N VAL A 99 -14.20 -7.82 -7.74
CA VAL A 99 -13.69 -6.87 -6.74
C VAL A 99 -12.34 -7.38 -6.28
N TRP A 100 -11.26 -6.90 -6.88
CA TRP A 100 -9.95 -7.50 -6.63
C TRP A 100 -8.78 -6.58 -6.99
N SER A 101 -7.60 -6.87 -6.44
CA SER A 101 -6.35 -6.27 -6.92
C SER A 101 -5.10 -7.01 -6.45
N LEU A 102 -3.93 -6.54 -6.88
CA LEU A 102 -2.64 -7.09 -6.50
C LEU A 102 -2.07 -6.40 -5.27
N THR A 103 -1.24 -7.14 -4.55
CA THR A 103 -0.40 -6.63 -3.48
C THR A 103 0.99 -7.26 -3.55
N SER A 104 2.03 -6.53 -3.17
CA SER A 104 3.37 -7.07 -2.90
C SER A 104 3.68 -7.21 -1.40
N ALA A 105 2.77 -6.77 -0.54
CA ALA A 105 2.96 -6.71 0.91
C ALA A 105 2.62 -8.05 1.56
N GLU A 106 3.40 -8.40 2.56
CA GLU A 106 3.14 -9.58 3.40
C GLU A 106 1.91 -9.36 4.29
N HIS A 107 1.74 -8.12 4.75
CA HIS A 107 0.68 -7.68 5.64
C HIS A 107 -0.01 -6.44 5.02
N PRO A 108 -0.96 -6.64 4.10
CA PRO A 108 -1.58 -5.55 3.36
C PRO A 108 -2.51 -4.70 4.24
N THR A 109 -2.88 -3.53 3.71
CA THR A 109 -3.89 -2.65 4.30
C THR A 109 -5.06 -2.48 3.34
N PHE A 110 -6.27 -2.66 3.86
CA PHE A 110 -7.53 -2.55 3.15
C PHE A 110 -8.22 -1.24 3.51
N TRP A 111 -8.98 -0.67 2.58
CA TRP A 111 -9.62 0.64 2.74
C TRP A 111 -11.11 0.55 2.44
N PHE A 112 -11.91 1.17 3.30
CA PHE A 112 -13.37 1.08 3.24
C PHE A 112 -14.00 2.43 3.59
N TYR A 113 -15.09 2.80 2.92
CA TYR A 113 -16.02 3.78 3.43
C TYR A 113 -17.04 3.08 4.32
N LEU A 114 -17.11 3.54 5.57
CA LEU A 114 -17.97 2.99 6.59
C LEU A 114 -19.03 4.02 6.99
N PRO A 115 -20.33 3.75 6.74
CA PRO A 115 -21.42 4.71 6.98
C PRO A 115 -21.96 4.68 8.42
N TYR A 116 -21.49 3.74 9.24
CA TYR A 116 -21.97 3.53 10.61
C TYR A 116 -21.04 4.16 11.64
N THR A 117 -21.58 4.49 12.81
CA THR A 117 -20.86 5.17 13.88
C THR A 117 -20.88 4.36 15.18
N LYS A 118 -20.00 4.71 16.13
CA LYS A 118 -19.96 4.07 17.46
C LYS A 118 -21.31 4.02 18.17
N SER A 119 -22.16 5.03 18.00
CA SER A 119 -23.48 5.10 18.65
C SER A 119 -24.40 3.96 18.22
N SER A 120 -24.22 3.39 17.02
CA SER A 120 -25.00 2.25 16.53
C SER A 120 -24.69 0.94 17.27
N LYS A 121 -23.48 0.82 17.85
CA LYS A 121 -22.98 -0.38 18.54
C LYS A 121 -23.07 -1.66 17.68
N TYR A 122 -23.01 -1.53 16.35
CA TYR A 122 -23.06 -2.67 15.45
C TYR A 122 -21.75 -3.46 15.50
N PRO A 123 -21.78 -4.77 15.85
CA PRO A 123 -20.60 -5.61 15.74
C PRO A 123 -20.07 -5.56 14.30
N THR A 124 -18.78 -5.30 14.15
CA THR A 124 -18.12 -5.18 12.85
C THR A 124 -16.84 -5.98 12.88
N GLU A 125 -16.60 -6.76 11.84
CA GLU A 125 -15.41 -7.60 11.74
C GLU A 125 -14.83 -7.59 10.34
N PHE A 126 -13.50 -7.64 10.29
CA PHE A 126 -12.75 -7.92 9.09
C PHE A 126 -12.26 -9.38 9.14
N ILE A 127 -12.40 -10.09 8.03
CA ILE A 127 -11.99 -11.49 7.88
C ILE A 127 -11.15 -11.60 6.62
N LEU A 128 -10.04 -12.32 6.71
CA LEU A 128 -9.22 -12.76 5.57
C LEU A 128 -9.19 -14.28 5.57
N GLN A 129 -9.50 -14.86 4.42
CA GLN A 129 -9.52 -16.29 4.15
C GLN A 129 -8.48 -16.66 3.10
N ASP A 130 -7.89 -17.83 3.22
CA ASP A 130 -7.05 -18.43 2.19
C ASP A 130 -7.89 -19.05 1.05
N SER A 131 -7.22 -19.79 0.17
CA SER A 131 -7.84 -20.46 -0.97
C SER A 131 -8.79 -21.59 -0.60
N ASP A 132 -8.63 -22.17 0.59
CA ASP A 132 -9.45 -23.29 1.08
C ASP A 132 -10.69 -22.76 1.84
N GLY A 133 -10.77 -21.44 2.04
CA GLY A 133 -11.86 -20.78 2.77
C GLY A 133 -11.60 -20.67 4.27
N GLU A 134 -10.42 -21.11 4.74
CA GLU A 134 -10.04 -21.06 6.14
C GLU A 134 -9.66 -19.64 6.54
N SER A 135 -10.15 -19.20 7.71
CA SER A 135 -9.85 -17.85 8.18
C SER A 135 -8.43 -17.77 8.74
N ILE A 136 -7.56 -17.09 8.01
CA ILE A 136 -6.16 -16.86 8.41
C ILE A 136 -5.98 -15.58 9.22
N HIS A 137 -6.97 -14.69 9.19
CA HIS A 137 -7.03 -13.51 10.03
C HIS A 137 -8.47 -13.07 10.24
N GLN A 138 -8.81 -12.74 11.50
CA GLN A 138 -10.07 -12.15 11.86
C GLN A 138 -9.84 -11.10 12.95
N THR A 139 -10.41 -9.91 12.78
CA THR A 139 -10.32 -8.84 13.77
C THR A 139 -11.63 -8.09 13.88
N GLU A 140 -11.97 -7.68 15.10
CA GLU A 140 -13.05 -6.73 15.34
C GLU A 140 -12.62 -5.34 14.88
N ILE A 141 -13.58 -4.57 14.34
CA ILE A 141 -13.38 -3.22 13.87
C ILE A 141 -14.20 -2.27 14.74
N SER A 142 -13.51 -1.38 15.43
CA SER A 142 -14.14 -0.26 16.14
C SER A 142 -14.73 0.72 15.14
N LEU A 143 -16.04 0.98 15.24
CA LEU A 143 -16.70 2.00 14.44
C LEU A 143 -16.15 3.40 14.76
N PRO A 144 -16.13 4.34 13.80
CA PRO A 144 -15.70 5.72 14.02
C PRO A 144 -16.80 6.57 14.68
N GLU A 145 -16.45 7.76 15.18
CA GLU A 145 -17.43 8.72 15.73
C GLU A 145 -18.39 9.26 14.65
N LYS A 146 -17.89 9.35 13.41
CA LYS A 146 -18.63 9.87 12.26
C LYS A 146 -18.41 8.96 11.04
N PRO A 147 -19.37 8.89 10.10
CA PRO A 147 -19.18 8.18 8.84
C PRO A 147 -17.93 8.66 8.11
N GLY A 148 -17.15 7.73 7.55
CA GLY A 148 -15.89 8.08 6.91
C GLY A 148 -15.11 6.90 6.36
N ILE A 149 -13.97 7.23 5.76
CA ILE A 149 -13.03 6.28 5.18
C ILE A 149 -12.09 5.78 6.27
N ILE A 150 -12.05 4.46 6.46
CA ILE A 150 -11.19 3.77 7.40
C ILE A 150 -10.18 2.90 6.67
N SER A 151 -9.08 2.58 7.35
CA SER A 151 -8.12 1.58 6.91
C SER A 151 -7.99 0.45 7.94
N VAL A 152 -7.86 -0.78 7.44
CA VAL A 152 -7.69 -2.01 8.23
C VAL A 152 -6.40 -2.68 7.77
N SER A 153 -5.40 -2.72 8.65
CA SER A 153 -4.10 -3.33 8.37
C SER A 153 -4.03 -4.72 8.97
N ILE A 154 -3.50 -5.68 8.21
CA ILE A 154 -3.08 -6.96 8.79
C ILE A 154 -1.88 -6.67 9.71
N PRO A 155 -1.88 -7.10 10.98
CA PRO A 155 -0.76 -6.85 11.87
C PRO A 155 0.43 -7.73 11.49
N ASN A 156 1.65 -7.24 11.73
CA ASN A 156 2.88 -7.99 11.46
C ASN A 156 2.99 -9.30 12.27
N SER A 157 2.20 -9.44 13.35
CA SER A 157 2.11 -10.67 14.14
C SER A 157 1.24 -11.75 13.50
N ALA A 158 0.43 -11.43 12.49
CA ALA A 158 -0.35 -12.41 11.75
C ALA A 158 0.53 -13.13 10.72
N THR A 159 0.09 -14.32 10.31
CA THR A 159 0.74 -15.09 9.24
C THR A 159 0.86 -14.24 7.97
N PRO A 160 2.07 -14.08 7.40
CA PRO A 160 2.26 -13.31 6.17
C PRO A 160 1.57 -14.00 5.00
N LEU A 161 1.01 -13.21 4.08
CA LEU A 161 0.45 -13.76 2.85
C LEU A 161 1.53 -14.43 2.00
N VAL A 162 1.23 -15.50 1.29
CA VAL A 162 2.18 -16.23 0.45
C VAL A 162 2.16 -15.66 -0.96
N ILE A 163 3.34 -15.47 -1.56
CA ILE A 163 3.46 -15.04 -2.95
C ILE A 163 2.83 -16.08 -3.87
N GLY A 164 2.02 -15.62 -4.84
CA GLY A 164 1.30 -16.46 -5.78
C GLY A 164 -0.06 -16.94 -5.27
N GLN A 165 -0.39 -16.71 -4.00
CA GLN A 165 -1.67 -17.13 -3.43
C GLN A 165 -2.71 -16.00 -3.50
N GLN A 166 -3.97 -16.43 -3.68
CA GLN A 166 -5.15 -15.57 -3.62
C GLN A 166 -5.80 -15.68 -2.26
N TYR A 167 -6.28 -14.56 -1.74
CA TYR A 167 -7.00 -14.51 -0.46
C TYR A 167 -8.31 -13.77 -0.65
N ARG A 168 -9.35 -14.22 0.03
CA ARG A 168 -10.65 -13.55 0.06
C ARG A 168 -10.80 -12.76 1.34
N TRP A 169 -11.17 -11.49 1.23
CA TRP A 169 -11.43 -10.64 2.39
C TRP A 169 -12.91 -10.27 2.47
N PHE A 170 -13.36 -10.03 3.70
CA PHE A 170 -14.70 -9.54 4.01
C PHE A 170 -14.61 -8.44 5.05
N LEU A 171 -15.45 -7.41 4.89
CA LEU A 171 -15.82 -6.51 5.98
C LEU A 171 -17.32 -6.67 6.22
N LYS A 172 -17.68 -7.18 7.41
CA LYS A 172 -19.06 -7.51 7.79
C LYS A 172 -19.52 -6.57 8.89
N VAL A 173 -20.72 -5.99 8.74
CA VAL A 173 -21.40 -5.18 9.76
C VAL A 173 -22.72 -5.86 10.10
N TYR A 174 -22.92 -6.17 11.38
CA TYR A 174 -24.13 -6.79 11.89
C TYR A 174 -25.02 -5.71 12.51
N CYS A 175 -26.10 -5.32 11.83
CA CYS A 175 -27.01 -4.28 12.34
C CYS A 175 -28.01 -4.80 13.37
N SER A 176 -27.61 -5.78 14.17
CA SER A 176 -28.32 -6.26 15.34
C SER A 176 -27.30 -6.58 16.42
N GLN A 177 -27.71 -6.40 17.68
CA GLN A 177 -26.87 -6.82 18.79
C GLN A 177 -26.67 -8.34 18.74
N GLN A 178 -25.50 -8.80 19.18
CA GLN A 178 -25.16 -10.23 19.26
C GLN A 178 -25.19 -10.97 17.91
N LYS A 179 -25.01 -10.26 16.77
CA LYS A 179 -24.94 -10.86 15.42
C LYS A 179 -26.17 -11.73 15.06
N LYS A 180 -27.36 -11.41 15.57
CA LYS A 180 -28.59 -12.20 15.37
C LYS A 180 -29.17 -12.12 13.96
N SER A 181 -28.86 -11.05 13.23
CA SER A 181 -29.23 -10.87 11.83
C SER A 181 -28.04 -11.10 10.92
N LEU A 182 -28.32 -11.47 9.66
CA LEU A 182 -27.27 -11.59 8.66
C LEU A 182 -26.59 -10.23 8.42
N PRO A 183 -25.26 -10.22 8.27
CA PRO A 183 -24.53 -8.97 8.09
C PRO A 183 -24.79 -8.38 6.71
N ILE A 184 -24.71 -7.07 6.62
CA ILE A 184 -24.30 -6.42 5.36
C ILE A 184 -22.79 -6.54 5.25
N TYR A 185 -22.30 -6.73 4.03
CA TYR A 185 -20.87 -6.92 3.84
C TYR A 185 -20.41 -6.47 2.47
N VAL A 186 -19.13 -6.16 2.41
CA VAL A 186 -18.35 -6.04 1.18
C VAL A 186 -17.30 -7.13 1.19
N GLU A 187 -16.96 -7.62 0.01
CA GLU A 187 -15.98 -8.69 -0.16
C GLU A 187 -15.21 -8.51 -1.47
N GLY A 188 -14.04 -9.14 -1.52
CA GLY A 188 -13.23 -9.20 -2.71
C GLY A 188 -12.01 -10.07 -2.52
N VAL A 189 -11.12 -10.04 -3.50
CA VAL A 189 -9.91 -10.87 -3.55
C VAL A 189 -8.66 -9.99 -3.54
N ILE A 190 -7.60 -10.47 -2.91
CA ILE A 190 -6.27 -9.89 -2.94
C ILE A 190 -5.27 -10.97 -3.33
N ASN A 191 -4.42 -10.67 -4.31
CA ASN A 191 -3.40 -11.61 -4.78
C ASN A 191 -2.03 -11.07 -4.43
N ARG A 192 -1.26 -11.83 -3.63
CA ARG A 192 0.13 -11.44 -3.34
C ARG A 192 1.02 -11.86 -4.50
N VAL A 193 1.78 -10.93 -5.06
CA VAL A 193 2.71 -11.16 -6.17
C VAL A 193 4.06 -10.51 -5.89
N ASN A 194 5.09 -10.98 -6.58
CA ASN A 194 6.37 -10.29 -6.58
C ASN A 194 6.31 -9.03 -7.46
N LEU A 195 6.95 -7.96 -6.98
CA LEU A 195 7.29 -6.84 -7.83
C LEU A 195 8.41 -7.23 -8.80
N SER A 196 8.42 -6.60 -9.97
CA SER A 196 9.56 -6.73 -10.88
C SER A 196 10.84 -6.21 -10.23
N ALA A 197 12.00 -6.72 -10.65
CA ALA A 197 13.29 -6.24 -10.17
C ALA A 197 13.46 -4.72 -10.40
N ILE A 198 12.95 -4.23 -11.54
CA ILE A 198 12.96 -2.81 -11.91
C ILE A 198 12.12 -2.00 -10.91
N ALA A 199 10.87 -2.40 -10.64
CA ALA A 199 10.00 -1.70 -9.71
C ALA A 199 10.57 -1.71 -8.28
N THR A 200 11.14 -2.85 -7.86
CA THR A 200 11.80 -2.99 -6.55
C THR A 200 12.97 -2.01 -6.41
N GLN A 201 13.83 -1.91 -7.43
CA GLN A 201 14.95 -0.97 -7.40
C GLN A 201 14.49 0.49 -7.42
N GLN A 202 13.43 0.81 -8.16
CA GLN A 202 12.85 2.16 -8.17
C GLN A 202 12.30 2.55 -6.79
N LEU A 203 11.59 1.64 -6.12
CA LEU A 203 11.02 1.88 -4.79
C LEU A 203 12.07 2.15 -3.73
N ARG A 204 13.26 1.52 -3.82
CA ARG A 204 14.35 1.66 -2.84
C ARG A 204 14.85 3.11 -2.68
N ILE A 205 14.76 3.91 -3.75
CA ILE A 205 15.23 5.30 -3.77
C ILE A 205 14.09 6.31 -3.91
N ALA A 206 12.85 5.84 -4.01
CA ALA A 206 11.68 6.68 -4.26
C ALA A 206 11.23 7.38 -2.97
N THR A 207 10.86 8.66 -3.11
CA THR A 207 10.09 9.35 -2.06
C THR A 207 8.71 8.71 -1.91
N PRO A 208 8.02 8.86 -0.75
CA PRO A 208 6.66 8.34 -0.59
C PRO A 208 5.69 8.77 -1.71
N GLN A 209 5.79 10.01 -2.18
CA GLN A 209 4.99 10.50 -3.31
C GLN A 209 5.30 9.75 -4.62
N GLN A 210 6.57 9.48 -4.91
CA GLN A 210 6.98 8.70 -6.09
C GLN A 210 6.55 7.23 -5.99
N GLN A 211 6.57 6.66 -4.77
CA GLN A 211 6.13 5.28 -4.53
C GLN A 211 4.68 5.07 -4.96
N ILE A 212 3.77 6.03 -4.75
CA ILE A 212 2.37 5.92 -5.16
C ILE A 212 2.29 5.63 -6.67
N THR A 213 3.00 6.42 -7.48
CA THR A 213 3.03 6.24 -8.94
C THR A 213 3.63 4.91 -9.34
N ILE A 214 4.71 4.48 -8.67
CA ILE A 214 5.35 3.19 -8.98
C ILE A 214 4.38 2.04 -8.67
N TYR A 215 3.74 2.04 -7.50
CA TYR A 215 2.76 1.03 -7.14
C TYR A 215 1.56 1.02 -8.09
N ALA A 216 1.00 2.19 -8.40
CA ALA A 216 -0.15 2.32 -9.28
C ALA A 216 0.13 1.80 -10.71
N LYS A 217 1.32 2.11 -11.26
CA LYS A 217 1.74 1.62 -12.59
C LYS A 217 2.05 0.13 -12.63
N ASN A 218 2.34 -0.49 -11.47
CA ASN A 218 2.58 -1.93 -11.35
C ASN A 218 1.34 -2.68 -10.82
N GLY A 219 0.16 -2.06 -10.82
CA GLY A 219 -1.09 -2.71 -10.41
C GLY A 219 -1.24 -2.98 -8.90
N MET A 220 -0.35 -2.45 -8.07
CA MET A 220 -0.34 -2.64 -6.61
C MET A 220 -1.29 -1.66 -5.92
N TRP A 221 -2.59 -1.84 -6.14
CA TRP A 221 -3.62 -0.91 -5.67
C TRP A 221 -3.56 -0.67 -4.17
N PHE A 222 -3.47 -1.74 -3.38
CA PHE A 222 -3.50 -1.66 -1.91
C PHE A 222 -2.34 -0.80 -1.38
N GLN A 223 -1.14 -0.94 -1.95
CA GLN A 223 0.03 -0.14 -1.62
C GLN A 223 -0.13 1.31 -2.08
N ALA A 224 -0.55 1.53 -3.33
CA ALA A 224 -0.72 2.87 -3.88
C ALA A 224 -1.70 3.69 -3.03
N LEU A 225 -2.86 3.12 -2.73
CA LEU A 225 -3.90 3.77 -1.93
C LEU A 225 -3.46 3.95 -0.47
N THR A 226 -2.77 2.97 0.12
CA THR A 226 -2.28 3.08 1.50
C THR A 226 -1.23 4.17 1.63
N THR A 227 -0.21 4.20 0.76
CA THR A 227 0.83 5.23 0.77
C THR A 227 0.22 6.63 0.62
N LEU A 228 -0.72 6.80 -0.30
CA LEU A 228 -1.43 8.07 -0.48
C LEU A 228 -2.30 8.44 0.72
N GLY A 229 -3.06 7.48 1.25
CA GLY A 229 -3.91 7.66 2.44
C GLY A 229 -3.11 8.10 3.66
N GLU A 230 -1.95 7.49 3.92
CA GLU A 230 -1.06 7.90 5.01
C GLU A 230 -0.48 9.30 4.83
N LEU A 231 -0.05 9.65 3.61
CA LEU A 231 0.44 10.99 3.33
C LEU A 231 -0.64 12.03 3.54
N ARG A 232 -1.89 11.72 3.16
CA ARG A 232 -3.06 12.57 3.41
C ARG A 232 -3.39 12.72 4.89
N ARG A 233 -3.31 11.64 5.68
CA ARG A 233 -3.50 11.71 7.14
C ARG A 233 -2.45 12.61 7.79
N LYS A 234 -1.20 12.51 7.35
CA LYS A 234 -0.08 13.33 7.85
C LYS A 234 -0.15 14.79 7.39
N ASN A 235 -0.67 15.05 6.19
CA ASN A 235 -0.72 16.37 5.57
C ASN A 235 -2.13 16.70 5.07
N PRO A 236 -3.12 16.89 5.98
CA PRO A 236 -4.52 17.01 5.60
C PRO A 236 -4.86 18.25 4.78
N GLN A 237 -4.01 19.28 4.80
CA GLN A 237 -4.19 20.54 4.05
C GLN A 237 -3.42 20.56 2.71
N ASP A 238 -2.74 19.47 2.34
CA ASP A 238 -2.03 19.39 1.06
C ASP A 238 -3.02 19.16 -0.08
N ALA A 239 -3.27 20.23 -0.85
CA ALA A 239 -4.19 20.21 -1.98
C ALA A 239 -3.75 19.26 -3.11
N THR A 240 -2.44 19.02 -3.27
CA THR A 240 -1.93 18.09 -4.29
C THR A 240 -2.22 16.65 -3.88
N LEU A 241 -2.06 16.29 -2.61
CA LEU A 241 -2.44 14.95 -2.11
C LEU A 241 -3.96 14.74 -2.16
N GLN A 242 -4.76 15.77 -1.86
CA GLN A 242 -6.22 15.72 -2.04
C GLN A 242 -6.60 15.47 -3.50
N ALA A 243 -6.04 16.23 -4.43
CA ALA A 243 -6.32 16.08 -5.86
C ALA A 243 -5.91 14.68 -6.36
N THR A 244 -4.76 14.19 -5.93
CA THR A 244 -4.26 12.84 -6.26
C THR A 244 -5.20 11.75 -5.77
N TRP A 245 -5.73 11.88 -4.54
CA TRP A 245 -6.69 10.94 -3.97
C TRP A 245 -8.01 10.92 -4.70
N ASN A 246 -8.53 12.10 -5.02
CA ASN A 246 -9.76 12.22 -5.81
C ASN A 246 -9.57 11.60 -7.20
N ASN A 247 -8.44 11.85 -7.85
CA ASN A 247 -8.12 11.28 -9.16
C ASN A 247 -8.04 9.74 -9.10
N LEU A 248 -7.29 9.18 -8.15
CA LEU A 248 -7.13 7.73 -8.04
C LEU A 248 -8.46 7.00 -7.74
N LEU A 249 -9.31 7.58 -6.88
CA LEU A 249 -10.63 7.03 -6.60
C LEU A 249 -11.63 7.26 -7.75
N ALA A 250 -11.49 8.35 -8.50
CA ALA A 250 -12.29 8.56 -9.72
C ALA A 250 -12.01 7.50 -10.78
N GLU A 251 -10.75 7.05 -10.95
CA GLU A 251 -10.40 5.97 -11.90
C GLU A 251 -11.10 4.63 -11.62
N ILE A 252 -11.62 4.45 -10.41
CA ILE A 252 -12.40 3.28 -10.02
C ILE A 252 -13.87 3.62 -9.75
N ASN A 253 -14.36 4.76 -10.24
CA ASN A 253 -15.73 5.23 -10.11
C ASN A 253 -16.18 5.42 -8.65
N LEU A 254 -15.30 5.91 -7.78
CA LEU A 254 -15.56 6.19 -6.36
C LEU A 254 -15.36 7.68 -6.00
N ILE A 255 -15.59 8.60 -6.94
CA ILE A 255 -15.39 10.04 -6.70
C ILE A 255 -16.26 10.57 -5.55
N GLU A 256 -17.52 10.13 -5.43
CA GLU A 256 -18.42 10.53 -4.34
C GLU A 256 -17.94 10.06 -2.95
N ILE A 257 -17.17 8.96 -2.93
CA ILE A 257 -16.55 8.45 -1.70
C ILE A 257 -15.28 9.24 -1.39
N ALA A 258 -14.56 9.73 -2.39
CA ALA A 258 -13.26 10.40 -2.22
C ALA A 258 -13.34 11.67 -1.35
N GLU A 259 -14.50 12.32 -1.33
CA GLU A 259 -14.78 13.53 -0.55
C GLU A 259 -15.15 13.24 0.91
N LYS A 260 -15.36 11.96 1.27
CA LYS A 260 -15.72 11.59 2.64
C LYS A 260 -14.52 11.73 3.58
N PRO A 261 -14.74 12.01 4.87
CA PRO A 261 -13.65 12.21 5.82
C PRO A 261 -12.73 10.99 5.92
N LEU A 262 -11.42 11.17 5.80
CA LEU A 262 -10.45 10.15 6.18
C LEU A 262 -10.37 10.10 7.71
N ILE A 263 -10.75 8.97 8.28
CA ILE A 263 -10.69 8.75 9.73
C ILE A 263 -9.24 8.47 10.11
N SER A 264 -8.75 9.23 11.08
CA SER A 264 -7.47 8.93 11.71
C SER A 264 -7.67 7.74 12.64
N ASN A 265 -6.92 6.66 12.41
CA ASN A 265 -6.82 5.58 13.38
C ASN A 265 -5.97 6.13 14.53
N LYS A 266 -6.58 6.85 15.47
CA LYS A 266 -5.93 7.12 16.75
C LYS A 266 -6.00 5.80 17.53
N PRO A 267 -4.85 5.24 17.97
CA PRO A 267 -4.86 4.09 18.86
C PRO A 267 -5.64 4.39 20.14
#